data_AF-A0A1Z5ICS2-F1
#
_entry.id   AF-A0A1Z5ICS2-F1
#
_cell.length_a   1.000
_cell.length_b   1.000
_cell.length_c   1.000
_cell.angle_alpha   90.00
_cell.angle_beta   90.00
_cell.angle_gamma   90.00
#
_symmetry.space_group_name_H-M   'P 1'
#
loop_
_entity.id
_entity.type
_entity.pdbx_description
1 polymer ?
#
loop_
_entity_poly.entity_id
_entity_poly.type
_entity_poly.pdbx_seq_one_letter_code
_entity_poly.pdbx_strand_id
1 'polypeptide(L)'
;MNRTIKLIIAGLSLVFMAMGLIFSQSQPTAASSRKTSALQNASQTSVSTRRVTLSDTHQLHVIITAYDNNQNVSHQRYSYRLFRNGKRIAVRTFSDGHATNVISARPGNYSLRVYDQQKQVSFSGGISTSNQPHFV
;
A
#
# COMPACT_ATOMS: atom_id res chain seq x y z
N MET A 1 43.32 -44.18 10.69
CA MET A 1 42.11 -43.35 10.98
C MET A 1 40.87 -44.22 10.80
N ASN A 2 40.14 -44.50 11.89
CA ASN A 2 39.03 -45.46 11.90
C ASN A 2 37.88 -45.03 10.98
N ARG A 3 37.29 -45.99 10.26
CA ARG A 3 36.16 -45.77 9.32
C ARG A 3 34.98 -45.04 9.98
N THR A 4 34.76 -45.28 11.27
CA THR A 4 33.75 -44.59 12.09
C THR A 4 34.01 -43.09 12.25
N ILE A 5 35.28 -42.68 12.41
CA ILE A 5 35.64 -41.25 12.53
C ILE A 5 35.43 -40.52 11.20
N LYS A 6 35.71 -41.16 10.07
CA LYS A 6 35.44 -40.60 8.73
C LYS A 6 33.94 -40.36 8.49
N LEU A 7 33.08 -41.27 8.94
CA LEU A 7 31.63 -41.15 8.79
C LEU A 7 31.05 -40.02 9.66
N ILE A 8 31.58 -39.83 10.87
CA ILE A 8 31.14 -38.74 11.75
C ILE A 8 31.51 -37.37 11.16
N ILE A 9 32.73 -37.22 10.65
CA ILE A 9 33.18 -35.97 10.02
C ILE A 9 32.39 -35.68 8.74
N ALA A 10 32.10 -36.71 7.94
CA ALA A 10 31.27 -36.58 6.73
C ALA A 10 29.81 -36.23 7.04
N GLY A 11 29.26 -36.76 8.15
CA GLY A 11 27.91 -36.40 8.60
C GLY A 11 27.82 -34.96 9.09
N LEU A 12 28.82 -34.51 9.88
CA LEU A 12 28.88 -33.14 10.39
C LEU A 12 29.02 -32.10 9.27
N SER A 13 29.84 -32.37 8.25
CA SER A 13 29.99 -31.45 7.12
C SER A 13 28.72 -31.35 6.27
N LEU A 14 27.96 -32.45 6.11
CA LEU A 14 26.68 -32.44 5.39
C LEU A 14 25.62 -31.57 6.11
N VAL A 15 25.57 -31.62 7.45
CA VAL A 15 24.64 -30.83 8.26
C VAL A 15 24.96 -29.33 8.19
N PHE A 16 26.24 -28.96 8.26
CA PHE A 16 26.67 -27.57 8.10
C PHE A 16 26.39 -27.01 6.70
N MET A 17 26.54 -27.83 5.66
CA MET A 17 26.25 -27.43 4.28
C MET A 17 24.73 -27.25 4.05
N ALA A 18 23.90 -28.08 4.68
CA ALA A 18 22.44 -27.96 4.62
C ALA A 18 21.92 -26.73 5.37
N MET A 19 22.49 -26.37 6.53
CA MET A 19 22.09 -25.15 7.25
C MET A 19 22.41 -23.88 6.46
N GLY A 20 23.53 -23.81 5.72
CA GLY A 20 23.88 -22.65 4.90
C GLY A 20 22.88 -22.36 3.76
N LEU A 21 22.24 -23.40 3.22
CA LEU A 21 21.26 -23.28 2.14
C LEU A 21 19.88 -22.80 2.64
N ILE A 22 19.53 -23.06 3.90
CA ILE A 22 18.25 -22.61 4.48
C ILE A 22 18.24 -21.09 4.71
N PHE A 23 19.40 -20.47 4.94
CA PHE A 23 19.52 -19.02 5.17
C PHE A 23 19.82 -18.20 3.91
N SER A 24 19.92 -18.84 2.74
CA SER A 24 20.12 -18.16 1.45
C SER A 24 18.80 -17.88 0.71
N GLN A 25 17.67 -17.90 1.42
CA GLN A 25 16.47 -17.20 0.94
C GLN A 25 16.78 -15.70 0.94
N SER A 26 17.34 -15.26 -0.18
CA SER A 26 17.30 -13.89 -0.64
C SER A 26 15.93 -13.33 -0.26
N GLN A 27 15.92 -12.43 0.73
CA GLN A 27 14.76 -11.59 0.95
C GLN A 27 14.45 -10.98 -0.40
N PRO A 28 13.20 -11.07 -0.91
CA PRO A 28 12.86 -10.34 -2.10
C PRO A 28 12.93 -8.85 -1.76
N THR A 29 14.10 -8.25 -1.94
CA THR A 29 14.31 -6.82 -2.12
C THR A 29 13.77 -6.41 -3.50
N ALA A 30 12.55 -6.85 -3.82
CA ALA A 30 11.73 -6.19 -4.80
C ALA A 30 11.11 -5.02 -4.06
N ALA A 31 11.75 -3.85 -4.21
CA ALA A 31 11.21 -2.57 -3.86
C ALA A 31 9.71 -2.55 -4.19
N SER A 32 8.93 -2.51 -3.11
CA SER A 32 7.53 -2.12 -3.07
C SER A 32 7.40 -0.70 -3.64
N SER A 33 7.62 -0.52 -4.95
CA SER A 33 6.92 0.50 -5.71
C SER A 33 5.47 0.01 -5.78
N ARG A 34 4.79 0.13 -4.64
CA ARG A 34 3.39 -0.25 -4.50
C ARG A 34 2.65 0.64 -5.50
N LYS A 35 2.36 0.08 -6.67
CA LYS A 35 1.56 0.74 -7.71
C LYS A 35 0.16 1.09 -7.19
N THR A 36 -0.23 0.54 -6.04
CA THR A 36 -1.47 0.79 -5.33
C THR A 36 -1.18 0.99 -3.84
N SER A 37 -1.83 1.96 -3.22
CA SER A 37 -1.90 2.07 -1.76
C SER A 37 -3.32 2.33 -1.33
N ALA A 38 -3.83 1.46 -0.47
CA ALA A 38 -5.15 1.59 0.12
C ALA A 38 -5.18 2.57 1.30
N LEU A 39 -6.37 3.09 1.59
CA LEU A 39 -6.72 3.76 2.84
C LEU A 39 -6.74 2.70 3.95
N GLN A 40 -6.09 2.99 5.07
CA GLN A 40 -6.06 2.06 6.20
C GLN A 40 -7.25 2.34 7.10
N ASN A 41 -8.04 1.31 7.42
CA ASN A 41 -9.10 1.45 8.41
C ASN A 41 -8.50 1.89 9.74
N ALA A 42 -8.81 3.12 10.14
CA ALA A 42 -8.37 3.69 11.41
C ALA A 42 -9.54 4.49 11.98
N SER A 43 -9.78 4.34 13.28
CA SER A 43 -10.78 5.14 14.03
C SER A 43 -10.28 6.57 14.27
N GLN A 44 -9.91 7.26 13.19
CA GLN A 44 -9.32 8.58 13.20
C GLN A 44 -10.12 9.51 12.29
N THR A 45 -10.20 10.79 12.65
CA THR A 45 -10.87 11.85 11.85
C THR A 45 -10.21 12.10 10.50
N SER A 46 -9.07 11.46 10.22
CA SER A 46 -8.48 11.44 8.90
C SER A 46 -7.72 10.16 8.67
N VAL A 47 -7.81 9.64 7.46
CA VAL A 47 -7.14 8.40 7.04
C VAL A 47 -6.23 8.71 5.87
N SER A 48 -4.98 8.23 5.93
CA SER A 48 -3.97 8.47 4.88
C SER A 48 -3.54 7.16 4.22
N THR A 49 -3.34 7.19 2.91
CA THR A 49 -2.65 6.12 2.19
C THR A 49 -1.15 6.19 2.48
N ARG A 50 -0.44 5.08 2.24
CA ARG A 50 1.01 5.12 2.02
C ARG A 50 1.31 5.85 0.71
N ARG A 51 2.59 6.15 0.50
CA ARG A 51 3.05 6.83 -0.72
C ARG A 51 3.15 5.85 -1.88
N VAL A 52 2.76 6.31 -3.07
CA VAL A 52 2.98 5.64 -4.36
C VAL A 52 3.85 6.52 -5.24
N THR A 53 4.74 5.93 -6.03
CA THR A 53 5.62 6.68 -6.93
C THR A 53 5.02 6.72 -8.32
N LEU A 54 4.84 7.94 -8.86
CA LEU A 54 4.38 8.20 -10.22
C LEU A 54 5.59 8.55 -11.11
N SER A 55 5.67 7.93 -12.28
CA SER A 55 6.62 8.29 -13.34
C SER A 55 5.92 9.03 -14.48
N ASP A 56 6.69 9.64 -15.40
CA ASP A 56 6.19 10.55 -16.45
C ASP A 56 5.13 9.94 -17.38
N THR A 57 5.12 8.62 -17.52
CA THR A 57 4.25 7.90 -18.46
C THR A 57 2.97 7.35 -17.84
N HIS A 58 2.76 7.55 -16.53
CA HIS A 58 1.62 6.97 -15.81
C HIS A 58 0.64 8.05 -15.35
N GLN A 59 -0.61 7.65 -15.18
CA GLN A 59 -1.66 8.47 -14.58
C GLN A 59 -1.87 8.06 -13.13
N LEU A 60 -2.31 9.01 -12.30
CA LEU A 60 -2.67 8.74 -10.92
C LEU A 60 -4.18 8.51 -10.82
N HIS A 61 -4.56 7.28 -10.48
CA HIS A 61 -5.93 6.88 -10.21
C HIS A 61 -6.22 7.05 -8.73
N VAL A 62 -7.34 7.68 -8.41
CA VAL A 62 -7.83 7.89 -7.05
C VAL A 62 -9.22 7.28 -6.98
N ILE A 63 -9.41 6.31 -6.08
CA ILE A 63 -10.71 5.70 -5.81
C ILE A 63 -10.96 5.78 -4.32
N ILE A 64 -12.11 6.29 -3.90
CA ILE A 64 -12.49 6.37 -2.49
C ILE A 64 -13.94 5.95 -2.39
N THR A 65 -14.25 5.06 -1.45
CA THR A 65 -15.63 4.79 -1.05
C THR A 65 -15.77 4.97 0.45
N ALA A 66 -16.78 5.71 0.89
CA ALA A 66 -17.10 5.96 2.29
C ALA A 66 -18.32 5.12 2.69
N TYR A 67 -18.23 4.45 3.85
CA TYR A 67 -19.32 3.66 4.40
C TYR A 67 -19.76 4.21 5.75
N ASP A 68 -21.06 4.13 6.02
CA ASP A 68 -21.65 4.41 7.31
C ASP A 68 -21.42 3.25 8.31
N ASN A 69 -21.97 3.39 9.51
CA ASN A 69 -21.86 2.40 10.59
C ASN A 69 -22.42 1.03 10.23
N ASN A 70 -23.40 1.01 9.33
CA ASN A 70 -24.08 -0.19 8.87
C ASN A 70 -23.40 -0.80 7.65
N GLN A 71 -22.22 -0.30 7.27
CA GLN A 71 -21.47 -0.70 6.08
C GLN A 71 -22.20 -0.39 4.76
N ASN A 72 -23.19 0.50 4.79
CA ASN A 72 -23.80 1.02 3.56
C ASN A 72 -22.98 2.19 3.03
N VAL A 73 -23.04 2.42 1.72
CA VAL A 73 -22.41 3.62 1.12
C VAL A 73 -23.01 4.86 1.75
N SER A 74 -22.16 5.72 2.30
CA SER A 74 -22.60 6.95 2.95
C SER A 74 -23.02 7.99 1.92
N HIS A 75 -24.11 8.73 2.17
CA HIS A 75 -24.55 9.83 1.29
C HIS A 75 -24.04 11.20 1.72
N GLN A 76 -23.14 11.26 2.71
CA GLN A 76 -22.61 12.53 3.20
C GLN A 76 -21.54 13.10 2.27
N ARG A 77 -21.22 14.38 2.51
CA ARG A 77 -20.15 15.08 1.79
C ARG A 77 -18.82 14.95 2.53
N TYR A 78 -17.81 14.51 1.81
CA TYR A 78 -16.45 14.32 2.32
C TYR A 78 -15.45 15.17 1.56
N SER A 79 -14.24 15.24 2.10
CA SER A 79 -13.11 15.88 1.41
C SER A 79 -11.86 15.03 1.48
N TYR A 80 -11.05 15.12 0.43
CA TYR A 80 -9.73 14.52 0.41
C TYR A 80 -8.69 15.54 -0.05
N ARG A 81 -7.45 15.32 0.38
CA ARG A 81 -6.29 16.11 0.00
C ARG A 81 -5.26 15.21 -0.63
N LEU A 82 -4.69 15.67 -1.74
CA LEU A 82 -3.61 15.00 -2.43
C LEU A 82 -2.29 15.70 -2.12
N PHE A 83 -1.27 14.91 -1.83
CA PHE A 83 0.07 15.39 -1.51
C PHE A 83 1.07 14.82 -2.49
N ARG A 84 2.00 15.64 -2.98
CA ARG A 84 3.17 15.26 -3.77
C ARG A 84 4.43 15.61 -2.98
N ASN A 85 5.29 14.63 -2.73
CA ASN A 85 6.52 14.79 -1.94
C ASN A 85 6.27 15.48 -0.58
N GLY A 86 5.13 15.17 0.06
CA GLY A 86 4.73 15.76 1.35
C GLY A 86 4.06 17.12 1.27
N LYS A 87 4.07 17.80 0.11
CA LYS A 87 3.38 19.08 -0.09
C LYS A 87 1.98 18.85 -0.63
N ARG A 88 0.98 19.53 -0.05
CA ARG A 88 -0.40 19.49 -0.54
C ARG A 88 -0.47 20.14 -1.92
N ILE A 89 -1.04 19.43 -2.90
CA ILE A 89 -1.19 19.92 -4.28
C ILE A 89 -2.65 20.06 -4.71
N ALA A 90 -3.57 19.35 -4.07
CA ALA A 90 -4.99 19.45 -4.38
C ALA A 90 -5.86 19.20 -3.14
N VAL A 91 -7.04 19.81 -3.14
CA VAL A 91 -8.14 19.56 -2.21
C VAL A 91 -9.38 19.34 -3.06
N ARG A 92 -10.10 18.24 -2.84
CA ARG A 92 -11.35 17.95 -3.53
C ARG A 92 -12.41 17.51 -2.54
N THR A 93 -13.67 17.72 -2.92
CA THR A 93 -14.83 17.23 -2.19
C THR A 93 -15.59 16.23 -3.05
N PHE A 94 -16.23 15.26 -2.41
CA PHE A 94 -17.11 14.29 -3.05
C PHE A 94 -18.35 14.05 -2.19
N SER A 95 -19.47 13.72 -2.82
CA SER A 95 -20.74 13.34 -2.18
C SER A 95 -21.06 11.89 -2.53
N ASP A 96 -22.14 11.36 -1.96
CA ASP A 96 -22.66 10.03 -2.30
C ASP A 96 -21.66 8.89 -2.05
N GLY A 97 -20.72 9.15 -1.14
CA GLY A 97 -19.83 8.14 -0.60
C GLY A 97 -18.87 7.55 -1.60
N HIS A 98 -18.72 8.14 -2.80
CA HIS A 98 -17.82 7.61 -3.80
C HIS A 98 -17.09 8.70 -4.59
N ALA A 99 -15.82 8.48 -4.88
CA ALA A 99 -15.03 9.33 -5.74
C ALA A 99 -14.09 8.48 -6.60
N THR A 100 -14.19 8.64 -7.92
CA THR A 100 -13.25 8.07 -8.88
C THR A 100 -12.67 9.19 -9.72
N ASN A 101 -11.35 9.37 -9.69
CA ASN A 101 -10.65 10.40 -10.45
C ASN A 101 -9.39 9.84 -11.09
N VAL A 102 -9.10 10.29 -12.31
CA VAL A 102 -7.85 10.04 -13.01
C VAL A 102 -7.14 11.39 -13.17
N ILE A 103 -5.90 11.48 -12.70
CA ILE A 103 -5.15 12.73 -12.62
C ILE A 103 -3.85 12.58 -13.41
N SER A 104 -3.71 13.39 -14.47
CA SER A 104 -2.41 13.60 -15.11
C SER A 104 -1.58 14.52 -14.22
N ALA A 105 -0.45 14.02 -13.71
CA ALA A 105 0.37 14.73 -12.74
C ALA A 105 1.87 14.48 -12.98
N ARG A 106 2.71 15.41 -12.52
CA ARG A 106 4.17 15.30 -12.68
C ARG A 106 4.72 14.13 -11.84
N PRO A 107 5.88 13.55 -12.19
CA PRO A 107 6.50 12.49 -11.40
C PRO A 107 6.70 12.86 -9.94
N GLY A 108 6.68 11.86 -9.06
CA GLY A 108 6.97 12.04 -7.65
C GLY A 108 6.20 11.08 -6.76
N ASN A 109 6.31 11.29 -5.45
CA ASN A 109 5.69 10.44 -4.45
C ASN A 109 4.35 11.03 -4.01
N TYR A 110 3.26 10.33 -4.29
CA TYR A 110 1.91 10.76 -4.00
C TYR A 110 1.34 10.06 -2.77
N SER A 111 0.60 10.78 -1.94
CA SER A 111 -0.23 10.23 -0.87
C SER A 111 -1.57 10.94 -0.83
N LEU A 112 -2.61 10.23 -0.44
CA LEU A 112 -3.96 10.74 -0.28
C LEU A 112 -4.33 10.73 1.18
N ARG A 113 -4.98 11.79 1.65
CA ARG A 113 -5.62 11.82 2.97
C ARG A 113 -7.08 12.19 2.84
N VAL A 114 -7.96 11.32 3.32
CA VAL A 114 -9.39 11.57 3.41
C VAL A 114 -9.70 12.10 4.80
N TYR A 115 -10.59 13.06 4.87
CA TYR A 115 -11.00 13.71 6.11
C TYR A 115 -12.45 13.35 6.40
N ASP A 116 -12.64 12.87 7.61
CA ASP A 116 -13.90 12.53 8.19
C ASP A 116 -14.37 13.66 9.11
N GLN A 117 -15.66 14.01 9.01
CA GLN A 117 -16.30 14.96 9.90
C GLN A 117 -16.98 14.25 11.08
N GLN A 118 -17.17 12.92 11.04
CA GLN A 118 -17.97 12.13 11.96
C GLN A 118 -17.32 10.76 12.27
N LYS A 119 -16.91 10.55 13.54
CA LYS A 119 -16.09 9.41 14.04
C LYS A 119 -16.54 7.97 13.69
N GLN A 120 -17.64 7.77 12.99
CA GLN A 120 -18.21 6.45 12.68
C GLN A 120 -18.20 6.09 11.19
N VAL A 121 -17.52 6.88 10.34
CA VAL A 121 -17.37 6.60 8.91
C VAL A 121 -16.11 5.77 8.66
N SER A 122 -16.20 4.76 7.78
CA SER A 122 -15.03 4.02 7.29
C SER A 122 -14.77 4.31 5.81
N PHE A 123 -13.53 4.17 5.35
CA PHE A 123 -13.16 4.42 3.96
C PHE A 123 -12.42 3.23 3.35
N SER A 124 -12.73 2.93 2.10
CA SER A 124 -12.00 1.99 1.25
C SER A 124 -11.49 2.66 -0.02
N GLY A 125 -10.65 1.94 -0.76
CA GLY A 125 -9.96 2.46 -1.96
C GLY A 125 -8.59 3.05 -1.62
N GLY A 126 -8.09 3.95 -2.45
CA GLY A 126 -6.83 4.65 -2.24
C GLY A 126 -6.30 5.31 -3.50
N ILE A 127 -4.98 5.26 -3.69
CA ILE A 127 -4.30 5.80 -4.87
C ILE A 127 -3.50 4.74 -5.61
N SER A 128 -3.49 4.85 -6.93
CA SER A 128 -2.75 3.93 -7.78
C SER A 128 -2.11 4.62 -8.97
N THR A 129 -0.97 4.11 -9.40
CA THR A 129 -0.29 4.44 -10.65
C THR A 129 -0.43 3.32 -11.69
N SER A 130 -1.23 2.29 -11.38
CA SER A 130 -1.56 1.19 -12.29
C SER A 130 -2.74 1.58 -13.17
N ASN A 131 -2.69 1.19 -14.44
CA ASN A 131 -3.81 1.32 -15.37
C ASN A 131 -5.00 0.41 -15.00
N GLN A 132 -4.77 -0.57 -14.13
CA GLN A 132 -5.77 -1.44 -13.52
C GLN A 132 -5.63 -1.29 -11.99
N PRO A 133 -6.30 -0.29 -11.39
CA PRO A 133 -6.19 -0.04 -9.97
C PRO A 133 -6.91 -1.14 -9.18
N HIS A 134 -6.15 -1.89 -8.36
CA HIS A 134 -6.69 -2.87 -7.42
C HIS A 134 -6.28 -2.49 -6.00
N PHE A 135 -7.28 -2.31 -5.13
CA PHE A 135 -7.09 -1.97 -3.72
C PHE A 135 -7.43 -3.21 -2.90
N VAL A 136 -6.46 -3.68 -2.12
CA VAL A 136 -6.59 -4.79 -1.16
C VAL A 136 -6.92 -4.21 0.20
#